data_AF-Q6L6S6-F1
#
_entry.id   AF-Q6L6S6-F1
#
_cell.length_a   1.000
_cell.length_b   1.000
_cell.length_c   1.000
_cell.angle_alpha   90.00
_cell.angle_beta   90.00
_cell.angle_gamma   90.00
#
_symmetry.space_group_name_H-M   'P 1'
#
loop_
_entity.id
_entity.type
_entity.pdbx_description
1 polymer ?
#
loop_
_entity_poly.entity_id
_entity_poly.type
_entity_poly.pdbx_seq_one_letter_code
_entity_poly.pdbx_strand_id
1 'polypeptide(L)'
;LWIIGMIWSDIKRLWYEGLEDFLEESRNQLSFVMNSLYLATFALKEEAHNKFHDFADRKDWDAFHPTLVAEGLFAFANVLSYLRLFFYVYTSSILGPLQISMGRMLQDFGKFLGMFLLVLFSFTIGLTQLYDKGYTPKEQKDCVGIFCEQQSNDTFHSFIGTCFALF
;
A
#
# COMPACT_ATOMS: atom_id res chain seq x y z
N LEU A 1 10.15 22.31 -0.68
CA LEU A 1 9.30 23.49 -0.39
C LEU A 1 7.82 23.12 -0.28
N TRP A 2 7.19 22.55 -1.32
CA TRP A 2 5.76 22.22 -1.30
C TRP A 2 5.35 21.25 -0.16
N ILE A 3 6.08 20.14 0.02
CA ILE A 3 5.83 19.16 1.09
C ILE A 3 5.91 19.79 2.48
N ILE A 4 6.93 20.62 2.73
CA ILE A 4 7.11 21.34 4.00
C ILE A 4 5.91 22.26 4.28
N GLY A 5 5.41 22.95 3.25
CA GLY A 5 4.21 23.78 3.35
C GLY A 5 2.96 22.98 3.70
N MET A 6 2.79 21.78 3.12
CA MET A 6 1.67 20.89 3.46
C MET A 6 1.75 20.37 4.89
N ILE A 7 2.94 19.91 5.32
CA ILE A 7 3.15 19.44 6.69
C ILE A 7 2.86 20.56 7.69
N TRP A 8 3.35 21.77 7.42
CA TRP A 8 3.08 22.93 8.26
C TRP A 8 1.59 23.29 8.33
N SER A 9 0.89 23.21 7.20
CA SER A 9 -0.56 23.41 7.15
C SER A 9 -1.32 22.40 8.01
N ASP A 10 -0.93 21.13 7.96
CA ASP A 10 -1.57 20.07 8.74
C ASP A 10 -1.27 20.20 10.23
N ILE A 11 -0.03 20.55 10.61
CA ILE A 11 0.34 20.83 12.01
C ILE A 11 -0.48 21.99 12.56
N LYS A 12 -0.66 23.06 11.79
CA LYS A 12 -1.51 24.18 12.20
C LYS A 12 -2.96 23.74 12.41
N ARG A 13 -3.54 22.99 11.47
CA ARG A 13 -4.90 22.48 11.62
C ARG A 13 -5.04 21.62 12.87
N LEU A 14 -4.11 20.70 13.09
CA LEU A 14 -4.08 19.85 14.27
C LEU A 14 -4.05 20.67 15.57
N TRP A 15 -3.30 21.78 15.58
CA TRP A 15 -3.20 22.66 16.75
C TRP A 15 -4.46 23.48 17.02
N TYR A 16 -5.22 23.87 15.99
CA TYR A 16 -6.44 24.67 16.14
C TYR A 16 -7.70 23.82 16.37
N GLU A 17 -7.85 22.70 15.66
CA GLU A 17 -9.03 21.84 15.70
C GLU A 17 -8.93 20.77 16.80
N GLY A 18 -7.72 20.38 17.21
CA GLY A 18 -7.49 19.26 18.12
C GLY A 18 -7.37 17.91 17.41
N LEU A 19 -6.81 16.90 18.09
CA LEU A 19 -6.49 15.60 17.48
C LEU A 19 -7.73 14.76 17.14
N GLU A 20 -8.74 14.78 17.99
CA GLU A 20 -9.94 13.93 17.84
C GLU A 20 -10.76 14.35 16.62
N ASP A 21 -11.12 15.63 16.55
CA ASP A 21 -11.83 16.22 15.40
C ASP A 21 -11.02 16.12 14.10
N PHE A 22 -9.69 16.24 14.19
CA PHE A 22 -8.82 16.07 13.02
C PHE A 22 -8.85 14.65 12.46
N LEU A 23 -8.88 13.63 13.32
CA LEU A 23 -8.89 12.23 12.90
C LEU A 23 -10.28 11.75 12.47
N GLU A 24 -11.37 12.40 12.87
CA GLU A 24 -12.72 12.00 12.43
C GLU A 24 -12.94 12.31 10.93
N GLU A 25 -12.32 13.37 10.42
CA GLU A 25 -12.44 13.77 9.02
C GLU A 25 -11.53 12.93 8.10
N SER A 26 -12.12 12.06 7.28
CA SER A 26 -11.40 11.17 6.33
C SER A 26 -10.39 11.88 5.40
N ARG A 27 -10.63 13.15 5.07
CA ARG A 27 -9.74 13.96 4.23
C ARG A 27 -8.44 14.32 4.96
N ASN A 28 -8.57 14.61 6.24
CA ASN A 28 -7.45 14.93 7.12
C ASN A 28 -6.63 13.66 7.38
N GLN A 29 -7.29 12.51 7.58
CA GLN A 29 -6.62 11.19 7.64
C GLN A 29 -5.76 10.93 6.39
N LEU A 30 -6.32 11.12 5.19
CA LEU A 30 -5.56 10.92 3.93
C LEU A 30 -4.36 11.88 3.83
N SER A 31 -4.55 13.14 4.21
CA SER A 31 -3.48 14.16 4.19
C SER A 31 -2.36 13.79 5.17
N PHE A 32 -2.72 13.32 6.35
CA PHE A 32 -1.77 12.84 7.37
C PHE A 32 -0.98 11.62 6.89
N VAL A 33 -1.64 10.60 6.33
CA VAL A 33 -0.98 9.40 5.79
C VAL A 33 -0.01 9.78 4.66
N MET A 34 -0.45 10.60 3.71
CA MET A 34 0.40 11.07 2.61
C MET A 34 1.65 11.83 3.13
N ASN A 35 1.47 12.76 4.07
CA ASN A 35 2.58 13.52 4.65
C ASN A 35 3.53 12.63 5.45
N SER A 36 3.02 11.63 6.17
CA SER A 36 3.85 10.65 6.88
C SER A 36 4.72 9.82 5.93
N LEU A 37 4.20 9.45 4.76
CA LEU A 37 4.94 8.70 3.74
C LEU A 37 6.03 9.57 3.09
N TYR A 38 5.76 10.86 2.87
CA TYR A 38 6.78 11.80 2.40
C TYR A 38 7.90 12.00 3.43
N LEU A 39 7.57 12.07 4.72
CA LEU A 39 8.55 12.13 5.81
C LEU A 39 9.37 10.83 5.91
N ALA A 40 8.72 9.67 5.84
CA ALA A 40 9.40 8.36 5.83
C ALA A 40 10.35 8.22 4.64
N THR A 41 9.94 8.68 3.46
CA THR A 41 10.79 8.72 2.26
C THR A 41 12.05 9.58 2.50
N PHE A 42 11.88 10.77 3.09
CA PHE A 42 12.99 11.66 3.37
C PHE A 42 13.97 11.03 4.40
N ALA A 43 13.44 10.47 5.49
CA ALA A 43 14.22 9.81 6.52
C ALA A 43 15.02 8.62 5.96
N LEU A 44 14.41 7.76 5.15
CA LEU A 44 15.09 6.62 4.52
C LEU A 44 16.17 7.07 3.54
N LYS A 45 15.95 8.16 2.79
CA LYS A 45 16.98 8.70 1.89
C LYS A 45 18.17 9.28 2.64
N GLU A 46 17.92 9.94 3.77
CA GLU A 46 18.98 10.45 4.64
C GLU A 46 19.77 9.30 5.27
N GLU A 47 19.09 8.28 5.79
CA GLU A 47 19.74 7.07 6.31
C GLU A 47 20.55 6.34 5.23
N ALA A 48 19.99 6.22 4.02
CA ALA A 48 20.69 5.64 2.88
C ALA A 48 21.95 6.43 2.53
N HIS A 49 21.87 7.76 2.46
CA HIS A 49 23.02 8.62 2.15
C HIS A 49 24.12 8.55 3.20
N ASN A 50 23.75 8.42 4.48
CA ASN A 50 24.70 8.40 5.60
C ASN A 50 25.40 7.04 5.77
N LYS A 51 24.70 5.93 5.50
CA LYS A 51 25.23 4.57 5.73
C LYS A 51 25.75 3.88 4.48
N PHE A 52 25.17 4.16 3.31
CA PHE A 52 25.45 3.46 2.07
C PHE A 52 26.10 4.41 1.07
N HIS A 53 27.43 4.49 1.13
CA HIS A 53 28.25 5.17 0.13
C HIS A 53 28.63 4.26 -1.06
N ASP A 54 28.01 3.08 -1.15
CA ASP A 54 28.54 1.98 -1.95
C ASP A 54 28.22 2.11 -3.45
N PHE A 55 29.20 1.76 -4.29
CA PHE A 55 29.14 1.86 -5.77
C PHE A 55 28.54 0.59 -6.40
N ALA A 56 27.69 -0.13 -5.67
CA ALA A 56 27.07 -1.35 -6.17
C ALA A 56 25.99 -1.03 -7.21
N ASP A 57 25.97 -1.80 -8.31
CA ASP A 57 24.89 -1.73 -9.30
C ASP A 57 23.55 -2.04 -8.64
N ARG A 58 22.48 -1.33 -9.04
CA ARG A 58 21.12 -1.48 -8.49
C ARG A 58 20.60 -2.93 -8.47
N LYS A 59 21.08 -3.76 -9.40
CA LYS A 59 20.70 -5.17 -9.53
C LYS A 59 21.18 -6.04 -8.36
N ASP A 60 22.25 -5.63 -7.70
CA ASP A 60 22.90 -6.37 -6.61
C ASP A 60 22.44 -5.88 -5.23
N TRP A 61 21.52 -4.91 -5.19
CA TRP A 61 20.95 -4.41 -3.95
C TRP A 61 20.01 -5.43 -3.34
N ASP A 62 20.07 -5.55 -2.01
CA ASP A 62 19.11 -6.35 -1.27
C ASP A 62 17.68 -5.83 -1.46
N ALA A 63 16.69 -6.72 -1.39
CA ALA A 63 15.29 -6.38 -1.61
C ALA A 63 14.77 -5.31 -0.63
N PHE A 64 15.34 -5.22 0.57
CA PHE A 64 14.98 -4.23 1.60
C PHE A 64 15.92 -3.03 1.64
N HIS A 65 16.71 -2.79 0.59
CA HIS A 65 17.61 -1.64 0.53
C HIS A 65 16.83 -0.33 0.75
N PRO A 66 17.27 0.56 1.66
CA PRO A 66 16.49 1.72 2.09
C PRO A 66 16.13 2.67 0.93
N THR A 67 17.00 2.78 -0.08
CA THR A 67 16.70 3.55 -1.30
C THR A 67 15.52 2.98 -2.09
N LEU A 68 15.42 1.65 -2.23
CA LEU A 68 14.32 0.99 -2.96
C LEU A 68 13.00 1.18 -2.21
N VAL A 69 13.02 1.00 -0.89
CA VAL A 69 11.86 1.22 -0.04
C VAL A 69 11.41 2.69 -0.10
N ALA A 70 12.36 3.63 -0.06
CA ALA A 70 12.07 5.06 -0.20
C ALA A 70 11.43 5.41 -1.56
N GLU A 71 11.92 4.82 -2.66
CA GLU A 71 11.31 5.01 -3.98
C GLU A 71 9.86 4.49 -4.02
N GLY A 72 9.60 3.31 -3.42
CA GLY A 72 8.27 2.72 -3.33
C GLY A 72 7.30 3.57 -2.50
N LEU A 73 7.73 4.02 -1.31
CA LEU A 73 6.93 4.90 -0.45
C LEU A 73 6.66 6.25 -1.12
N PHE A 74 7.64 6.80 -1.85
CA PHE A 74 7.46 8.03 -2.61
C PHE A 74 6.43 7.89 -3.72
N ALA A 75 6.47 6.78 -4.47
CA ALA A 75 5.48 6.48 -5.50
C ALA A 75 4.07 6.37 -4.90
N PHE A 76 3.93 5.66 -3.79
CA PHE A 76 2.65 5.54 -3.09
C PHE A 76 2.14 6.89 -2.56
N ALA A 77 3.01 7.71 -1.97
CA ALA A 77 2.67 9.07 -1.54
C ALA A 77 2.17 9.95 -2.70
N ASN A 78 2.79 9.84 -3.89
CA ASN A 78 2.34 10.57 -5.07
C ASN A 78 0.95 10.13 -5.54
N VAL A 79 0.66 8.83 -5.53
CA VAL A 79 -0.69 8.32 -5.83
C VAL A 79 -1.72 8.91 -4.86
N LEU A 80 -1.44 8.89 -3.56
CA LEU A 80 -2.31 9.51 -2.56
C LEU A 80 -2.46 11.03 -2.77
N SER A 81 -1.40 11.72 -3.19
CA SER A 81 -1.45 13.15 -3.53
C SER A 81 -2.41 13.44 -4.67
N TYR A 82 -2.45 12.60 -5.71
CA TYR A 82 -3.45 12.74 -6.77
C TYR A 82 -4.86 12.35 -6.29
N LEU A 83 -4.99 11.33 -5.44
CA LEU A 83 -6.28 10.96 -4.85
C LEU A 83 -6.88 12.10 -4.03
N ARG A 84 -6.07 12.96 -3.40
CA ARG A 84 -6.54 14.16 -2.70
C ARG A 84 -7.36 15.09 -3.59
N LEU A 85 -7.11 15.13 -4.91
CA LEU A 85 -7.89 15.95 -5.84
C LEU A 85 -9.36 15.52 -5.91
N PHE A 86 -9.67 14.25 -5.63
CA PHE A 86 -11.07 13.80 -5.50
C PHE A 86 -11.81 14.58 -4.43
N PHE A 87 -11.16 15.02 -3.35
CA PHE A 87 -11.84 15.83 -2.34
C PHE A 87 -12.17 17.25 -2.81
N TYR A 88 -11.47 17.76 -3.84
CA TYR A 88 -11.83 19.03 -4.46
C TYR A 88 -13.11 18.91 -5.31
N VAL A 89 -13.34 17.74 -5.92
CA VAL A 89 -14.57 17.46 -6.70
C VAL A 89 -15.83 17.61 -5.84
N TYR A 90 -15.71 17.40 -4.53
CA TYR A 90 -16.80 17.52 -3.56
C TYR A 90 -17.43 18.91 -3.54
N THR A 91 -16.65 19.98 -3.76
CA THR A 91 -17.17 21.35 -3.69
C THR A 91 -17.96 21.76 -4.94
N SER A 92 -17.97 20.92 -5.98
CA SER A 92 -18.77 21.19 -7.17
C SER A 92 -20.24 20.90 -6.93
N SER A 93 -21.13 21.75 -7.48
CA SER A 93 -22.58 21.60 -7.34
C SER A 93 -23.14 20.38 -8.07
N ILE A 94 -22.41 19.84 -9.07
CA ILE A 94 -22.85 18.72 -9.89
C ILE A 94 -22.26 17.39 -9.38
N LEU A 95 -20.96 17.35 -9.06
CA LEU A 95 -20.27 16.10 -8.71
C LEU A 95 -20.24 15.85 -7.19
N GLY A 96 -20.47 16.87 -6.36
CA GLY A 96 -20.54 16.72 -4.91
C GLY A 96 -21.57 15.69 -4.43
N PRO A 97 -22.85 15.77 -4.85
CA PRO A 97 -23.86 14.78 -4.49
C PRO A 97 -23.51 13.36 -4.94
N LEU A 98 -22.89 13.23 -6.12
CA LEU A 98 -22.44 11.93 -6.65
C LEU A 98 -21.34 11.33 -5.77
N GLN A 99 -20.38 12.14 -5.34
CA GLN A 99 -19.30 11.70 -4.47
C GLN A 99 -19.79 11.29 -3.07
N ILE A 100 -20.78 12.01 -2.51
CA ILE A 100 -21.41 11.60 -1.23
C ILE A 100 -22.07 10.24 -1.37
N SER A 101 -22.77 10.01 -2.48
CA SER A 101 -23.40 8.72 -2.79
C SER A 101 -22.36 7.60 -2.90
N MET A 102 -21.26 7.85 -3.60
CA MET A 102 -20.13 6.92 -3.72
C MET A 102 -19.53 6.55 -2.35
N GLY A 103 -19.36 7.53 -1.46
CA GLY A 103 -18.85 7.29 -0.10
C GLY A 103 -19.74 6.32 0.70
N ARG A 104 -21.07 6.45 0.58
CA ARG A 104 -22.02 5.52 1.23
C ARG A 104 -21.97 4.13 0.61
N MET A 105 -21.88 4.03 -0.71
CA MET A 105 -21.75 2.74 -1.40
C MET A 105 -20.45 2.01 -1.04
N LEU A 106 -19.35 2.74 -0.83
CA LEU A 106 -18.08 2.14 -0.40
C LEU A 106 -18.19 1.42 0.95
N GLN A 107 -19.02 1.91 1.88
CA GLN A 107 -19.25 1.24 3.15
C GLN A 107 -19.96 -0.11 2.96
N ASP A 108 -20.92 -0.19 2.05
CA ASP A 108 -21.63 -1.44 1.73
C ASP A 108 -20.74 -2.40 0.94
N PHE A 109 -19.93 -1.88 0.01
CA PHE A 109 -18.89 -2.66 -0.67
C PHE A 109 -17.88 -3.23 0.34
N GLY A 110 -17.48 -2.47 1.34
CA GLY A 110 -16.57 -2.94 2.40
C GLY A 110 -17.13 -4.13 3.18
N LYS A 111 -18.44 -4.15 3.47
CA LYS A 111 -19.10 -5.30 4.12
C LYS A 111 -19.05 -6.55 3.22
N PHE A 112 -19.33 -6.37 1.92
CA PHE A 112 -19.25 -7.46 0.95
C PHE A 112 -17.81 -7.98 0.79
N LEU A 113 -16.84 -7.07 0.69
CA LEU A 113 -15.42 -7.40 0.63
C LEU A 113 -14.98 -8.20 1.85
N GLY A 114 -15.45 -7.87 3.04
CA GLY A 114 -15.19 -8.65 4.26
C GLY A 114 -15.65 -10.10 4.15
N MET A 115 -16.88 -10.34 3.67
CA MET A 115 -17.38 -11.71 3.44
C MET A 115 -16.56 -12.44 2.36
N PHE A 116 -16.18 -11.75 1.29
CA PHE A 116 -15.35 -12.31 0.23
C PHE A 116 -13.95 -12.71 0.73
N LEU A 117 -13.31 -11.86 1.53
CA LEU A 117 -12.01 -12.17 2.14
C LEU A 117 -12.06 -13.39 3.06
N LEU A 118 -13.14 -13.58 3.83
CA LEU A 118 -13.31 -14.79 4.66
C LEU A 118 -13.35 -16.07 3.82
N VAL A 119 -14.06 -16.03 2.69
CA VAL A 119 -14.11 -17.15 1.75
C VAL A 119 -12.71 -17.40 1.16
N LEU A 120 -12.02 -16.34 0.73
CA LEU A 120 -10.64 -16.44 0.23
C LEU A 120 -9.72 -17.08 1.27
N PHE A 121 -9.71 -16.62 2.52
CA PHE A 121 -8.90 -17.20 3.58
C PHE A 121 -9.19 -18.70 3.80
N SER A 122 -10.46 -19.11 3.78
CA SER A 122 -10.84 -20.52 3.89
C SER A 122 -10.26 -21.35 2.73
N PHE A 123 -10.34 -20.84 1.50
CA PHE A 123 -9.75 -21.50 0.34
C PHE A 123 -8.21 -21.49 0.39
N THR A 124 -7.59 -20.41 0.84
CA THR A 124 -6.14 -20.30 1.00
C THR A 124 -5.63 -21.41 1.90
N ILE A 125 -6.25 -21.59 3.08
CA ILE A 125 -5.87 -22.64 4.02
C ILE A 125 -6.09 -24.04 3.40
N GLY A 126 -7.23 -24.25 2.75
CA GLY A 126 -7.57 -25.53 2.11
C GLY A 126 -6.59 -25.93 1.01
N LEU A 127 -6.24 -24.99 0.12
CA LEU A 127 -5.29 -25.23 -0.96
C LEU A 127 -3.87 -25.39 -0.43
N THR A 128 -3.44 -24.57 0.53
CA THR A 128 -2.12 -24.74 1.14
C THR A 128 -1.96 -26.13 1.74
N GLN A 129 -2.93 -26.63 2.51
CA GLN A 129 -2.85 -28.00 3.06
C GLN A 129 -2.92 -29.10 1.98
N LEU A 130 -3.66 -28.87 0.91
CA LEU A 130 -3.79 -29.85 -0.18
C LEU A 130 -2.49 -30.00 -0.97
N TYR A 131 -1.82 -28.88 -1.26
CA TYR A 131 -0.61 -28.85 -2.08
C TYR A 131 0.69 -29.01 -1.26
N ASP A 132 0.66 -28.81 0.05
CA ASP A 132 1.79 -29.04 0.96
C ASP A 132 2.26 -30.50 0.98
N LYS A 133 1.32 -31.47 0.99
CA LYS A 133 1.63 -32.90 1.11
C LYS A 133 2.32 -33.54 -0.11
N GLY A 134 2.35 -32.86 -1.24
CA GLY A 134 2.95 -33.35 -2.50
C GLY A 134 4.20 -32.58 -2.93
N TYR A 135 4.65 -31.61 -2.14
CA TYR A 135 5.75 -30.73 -2.53
C TYR A 135 7.11 -31.43 -2.33
N THR A 136 7.73 -31.79 -3.44
CA THR A 136 9.17 -32.08 -3.50
C THR A 136 9.86 -30.87 -4.13
N PRO A 137 10.91 -30.30 -3.52
CA PRO A 137 11.64 -29.20 -4.16
C PRO A 137 12.22 -29.69 -5.49
N LYS A 138 11.58 -29.31 -6.60
CA LYS A 138 12.18 -29.44 -7.93
C LYS A 138 13.27 -28.37 -8.05
N GLU A 139 14.30 -28.65 -8.85
CA GLU A 139 15.50 -27.82 -9.05
C GLU A 139 15.25 -26.32 -8.94
N GLN A 140 16.22 -25.63 -8.33
CA GLN A 140 16.24 -24.19 -8.12
C GLN A 140 16.00 -23.45 -9.44
N LYS A 141 14.76 -22.98 -9.63
CA LYS A 141 14.38 -22.12 -10.76
C LYS A 141 14.72 -20.67 -10.40
N ASP A 142 15.22 -19.93 -11.38
CA ASP A 142 15.55 -18.50 -11.24
C ASP A 142 14.33 -17.62 -10.91
N CYS A 143 13.11 -18.12 -11.16
CA CYS A 143 11.86 -17.42 -10.85
C CYS A 143 10.88 -18.38 -10.16
N VAL A 144 10.32 -17.96 -9.04
CA VAL A 144 9.34 -18.71 -8.25
C VAL A 144 8.11 -17.84 -7.97
N GLY A 145 6.92 -18.42 -8.16
CA GLY A 145 5.63 -17.80 -7.86
C GLY A 145 4.80 -17.46 -9.10
N ILE A 146 3.67 -16.77 -8.88
CA ILE A 146 2.67 -16.49 -9.93
C ILE A 146 3.11 -15.46 -10.97
N PHE A 147 4.12 -14.65 -10.66
CA PHE A 147 4.61 -13.56 -11.52
C PHE A 147 5.61 -14.02 -12.59
N CYS A 148 5.96 -15.30 -12.60
CA CYS A 148 6.84 -15.89 -13.61
C CYS A 148 6.09 -16.20 -14.90
N GLU A 149 6.79 -16.20 -16.04
CA GLU A 149 6.21 -16.51 -17.35
C GLU A 149 5.54 -17.90 -17.39
N GLN A 150 6.13 -18.88 -16.71
CA GLN A 150 5.56 -20.21 -16.53
C GLN A 150 5.07 -20.39 -15.10
N GLN A 151 3.76 -20.42 -14.94
CA GLN A 151 3.12 -20.68 -13.65
C GLN A 151 3.20 -22.16 -13.30
N SER A 152 3.65 -22.47 -12.08
CA SER A 152 3.65 -23.82 -11.53
C SER A 152 2.78 -23.94 -10.28
N ASN A 153 2.30 -25.16 -10.05
CA ASN A 153 1.54 -25.51 -8.85
C ASN A 153 2.34 -25.35 -7.55
N ASP A 154 3.66 -25.12 -7.65
CA ASP A 154 4.51 -24.84 -6.50
C ASP A 154 4.03 -23.60 -5.75
N THR A 155 3.37 -22.63 -6.40
CA THR A 155 2.92 -21.42 -5.70
C THR A 155 1.95 -21.71 -4.53
N PHE A 156 1.25 -22.85 -4.56
CA PHE A 156 0.26 -23.21 -3.56
C PHE A 156 0.85 -23.85 -2.28
N HIS A 157 2.14 -24.18 -2.23
CA HIS A 157 2.75 -24.75 -1.02
C HIS A 157 2.88 -23.70 0.11
N SER A 158 3.02 -22.43 -0.24
CA SER A 158 3.17 -21.33 0.72
C SER A 158 1.86 -20.59 0.90
N PHE A 159 1.47 -20.30 2.14
CA PHE A 159 0.26 -19.54 2.45
C PHE A 159 0.23 -18.18 1.72
N ILE A 160 1.35 -17.46 1.71
CA ILE A 160 1.47 -16.16 1.05
C ILE A 160 1.32 -16.31 -0.47
N GLY A 161 1.94 -17.34 -1.05
CA GLY A 161 1.83 -17.66 -2.48
C GLY A 161 0.39 -18.00 -2.89
N THR A 162 -0.29 -18.85 -2.13
CA THR A 162 -1.70 -19.18 -2.32
C THR A 162 -2.60 -17.95 -2.18
N CYS A 163 -2.33 -17.08 -1.20
CA CYS A 163 -3.11 -15.86 -1.00
C CYS A 163 -2.99 -14.94 -2.21
N PHE A 164 -1.80 -14.77 -2.77
CA PHE A 164 -1.61 -13.99 -4.00
C PHE A 164 -2.19 -14.66 -5.24
N ALA A 165 -2.21 -15.99 -5.30
CA ALA A 165 -2.80 -16.70 -6.45
C ALA A 165 -4.33 -16.62 -6.47
N LEU A 166 -4.96 -16.48 -5.31
CA LEU A 166 -6.42 -16.39 -5.17
C LEU A 166 -6.96 -14.95 -5.19
N PHE A 167 -6.09 -13.96 -4.97
CA PHE A 167 -6.42 -12.53 -5.01
C PHE A 167 -6.29 -11.98 -6.43
#